data_AF-A0A1I0MCF5-F1
#
_entry.id   AF-A0A1I0MCF5-F1
#
_cell.length_a   1.000
_cell.length_b   1.000
_cell.length_c   1.000
_cell.angle_alpha   90.00
_cell.angle_beta   90.00
_cell.angle_gamma   90.00
#
_symmetry.space_group_name_H-M   'P 1'
#
loop_
_entity.id
_entity.type
_entity.pdbx_description
1 polymer ?
#
loop_
_entity_poly.entity_id
_entity_poly.type
_entity_poly.pdbx_seq_one_letter_code
_entity_poly.pdbx_strand_id
1 'polypeptide(L)'
;MEGTTFIREHVCNSCGAPLRLDTEKQILVCTYCGVTHDYAYYLNEDSVFVGYSFLRARNFSAASRTFSFILQKDPHNIRALRGLMLASLKITSIRNIHVASKWLMAVPDVIRKDVIGRSPDEYKEYFNTIVKYLELGIKKKETKDEIATLRKKDKSHNEYEYEITEYDSKEYAPDSISNVMFDMYFTQRGELSGYGASALILIFIAIAAVIFFFVDMGTHDADMQRAITMSLAVVIPALFYALALPRLVRFANGFHKKHHVRKAIKSVKHISDDEVLEQIAKKENEITLIDEKLNALKKKIIILDVRIEKKNPSQNVSA
;
A
#
# COMPACT_ATOMS: atom_id res chain seq x y z
N MET A 1 14.04 -37.07 -12.28
CA MET A 1 12.60 -36.81 -12.48
C MET A 1 12.47 -36.19 -13.86
N GLU A 2 12.25 -37.02 -14.87
CA GLU A 2 11.94 -36.57 -16.22
C GLU A 2 10.58 -35.87 -16.15
N GLY A 3 10.59 -34.55 -16.38
CA GLY A 3 9.36 -33.77 -16.43
C GLY A 3 8.55 -34.25 -17.63
N THR A 4 7.42 -34.88 -17.36
CA THR A 4 6.42 -35.19 -18.38
C THR A 4 5.85 -33.88 -18.91
N THR A 5 6.49 -33.33 -19.94
CA THR A 5 5.87 -32.31 -20.78
C THR A 5 4.61 -32.95 -21.36
N PHE A 6 3.45 -32.48 -20.90
CA PHE A 6 2.15 -32.77 -21.51
C PHE A 6 2.17 -32.23 -22.94
N ILE A 7 2.70 -33.01 -23.88
CA ILE A 7 2.56 -32.76 -25.30
C ILE A 7 1.12 -33.17 -25.63
N ARG A 8 0.25 -32.18 -25.90
CA ARG A 8 -1.09 -32.48 -26.44
C ARG A 8 -0.88 -33.26 -27.74
N GLU A 9 -1.36 -34.50 -27.81
CA GLU A 9 -1.30 -35.30 -29.03
C GLU A 9 -2.20 -34.64 -30.09
N HIS A 10 -1.59 -34.15 -31.17
CA HIS A 10 -2.33 -33.63 -32.31
C HIS A 10 -2.95 -34.79 -33.09
N VAL A 11 -4.19 -34.65 -33.52
CA VAL A 11 -4.96 -35.71 -34.18
C VAL A 11 -5.19 -35.35 -35.65
N CYS A 12 -5.04 -36.33 -36.55
CA CYS A 12 -5.22 -36.14 -37.99
C CYS A 12 -6.71 -35.93 -38.35
N ASN A 13 -7.00 -34.86 -39.10
CA ASN A 13 -8.37 -34.54 -39.51
C ASN A 13 -8.98 -35.55 -40.52
N SER A 14 -8.15 -36.32 -41.23
CA SER A 14 -8.62 -37.27 -42.24
C SER A 14 -8.97 -38.65 -41.66
N CYS A 15 -8.26 -39.09 -40.62
CA CYS A 15 -8.41 -40.47 -40.11
C CYS A 15 -8.46 -40.61 -38.58
N GLY A 16 -8.28 -39.52 -37.81
CA GLY A 16 -8.33 -39.57 -36.36
C GLY A 16 -7.08 -40.18 -35.67
N ALA A 17 -6.05 -40.56 -36.42
CA ALA A 17 -4.82 -41.11 -35.84
C ALA A 17 -3.88 -39.99 -35.32
N PRO A 18 -3.02 -40.29 -34.32
CA PRO A 18 -2.07 -39.31 -33.79
C PRO A 18 -1.04 -38.89 -34.84
N LEU A 19 -0.74 -37.60 -34.85
CA LEU A 19 0.27 -36.97 -35.69
C LEU A 19 1.63 -37.01 -34.97
N ARG A 20 2.66 -37.45 -35.68
CA ARG A 20 4.06 -37.38 -35.23
C ARG A 20 4.74 -36.14 -35.79
N LEU A 21 5.44 -35.39 -34.94
CA LEU A 21 6.26 -34.26 -35.37
C LEU A 21 7.54 -34.74 -36.03
N ASP A 22 7.69 -34.49 -37.32
CA ASP A 22 8.97 -34.60 -38.02
C ASP A 22 9.73 -33.28 -37.78
N THR A 23 10.69 -33.34 -36.86
CA THR A 23 11.43 -32.16 -36.36
C THR A 23 12.35 -31.57 -37.42
N GLU A 24 12.84 -32.38 -38.35
CA GLU A 24 13.74 -31.94 -39.43
C GLU A 24 12.99 -31.11 -40.47
N LYS A 25 11.75 -31.50 -40.76
CA LYS A 25 10.92 -30.86 -41.80
C LYS A 25 9.92 -29.86 -41.26
N GLN A 26 9.76 -29.76 -39.94
CA GLN A 26 8.71 -28.97 -39.29
C GLN A 26 7.32 -29.28 -39.86
N ILE A 27 7.00 -30.56 -40.01
CA ILE A 27 5.68 -31.03 -40.44
C ILE A 27 5.16 -32.09 -39.47
N LEU A 28 3.84 -32.15 -39.33
CA LEU A 28 3.14 -33.20 -38.59
C LEU A 28 2.72 -34.29 -39.57
N VAL A 29 3.29 -35.48 -39.42
CA VAL A 29 3.01 -36.63 -40.30
C VAL A 29 2.03 -37.56 -39.59
N CYS A 30 0.92 -37.88 -40.24
CA CYS A 30 0.00 -38.89 -39.74
C CYS A 30 0.61 -40.29 -39.88
N THR A 31 0.69 -41.00 -38.75
CA THR A 31 1.24 -42.36 -38.71
C THR A 31 0.38 -43.40 -39.45
N TYR A 32 -0.89 -43.11 -39.69
CA TYR A 32 -1.84 -44.04 -40.31
C TYR A 32 -2.05 -43.78 -41.80
N CYS A 33 -2.47 -42.57 -42.18
CA CYS A 33 -2.77 -42.25 -43.58
C CYS A 33 -1.62 -41.58 -44.34
N GLY A 34 -0.52 -41.24 -43.67
CA GLY A 34 0.64 -40.58 -44.29
C GLY A 34 0.42 -39.11 -44.69
N VAL A 35 -0.77 -38.55 -44.46
CA VAL A 35 -1.05 -37.13 -44.72
C VAL A 35 -0.14 -36.27 -43.85
N THR A 36 0.50 -35.31 -44.49
CA THR A 36 1.35 -34.32 -43.84
C THR A 36 0.56 -33.05 -43.60
N HIS A 37 0.57 -32.55 -42.37
CA HIS A 37 0.07 -31.23 -42.01
C HIS A 37 1.24 -30.30 -41.74
N ASP A 38 1.11 -29.05 -42.19
CA ASP A 38 2.09 -28.01 -41.86
C ASP A 38 2.07 -27.76 -40.35
N TYR A 39 3.22 -27.89 -39.68
CA TYR A 39 3.33 -27.65 -38.24
C TYR A 39 2.93 -26.20 -37.89
N ALA A 40 3.14 -25.26 -38.83
CA ALA A 40 2.75 -23.87 -38.69
C ALA A 40 1.23 -23.68 -38.52
N TYR A 41 0.41 -24.63 -38.98
CA TYR A 41 -1.05 -24.58 -38.87
C TYR A 41 -1.51 -24.86 -37.43
N TYR A 42 -0.94 -25.88 -36.78
CA TYR A 42 -1.27 -26.24 -35.39
C TYR A 42 -0.69 -25.26 -34.37
N LEU A 43 0.44 -24.63 -34.69
CA LEU A 43 0.98 -23.52 -33.90
C LEU A 43 0.04 -22.32 -33.81
N ASN A 44 -0.84 -22.08 -34.79
CA ASN A 44 -1.62 -20.83 -34.80
C ASN A 44 -2.65 -20.76 -33.67
N GLU A 45 -3.35 -21.84 -33.33
CA GLU A 45 -4.32 -21.83 -32.22
C GLU A 45 -3.62 -21.82 -30.85
N ASP A 46 -2.56 -22.63 -30.70
CA ASP A 46 -1.77 -22.66 -29.46
C ASP A 46 -0.97 -21.37 -29.25
N SER A 47 -0.57 -20.66 -30.32
CA SER A 47 0.21 -19.42 -30.22
C SER A 47 -0.57 -18.28 -29.56
N VAL A 48 -1.88 -18.19 -29.78
CA VAL A 48 -2.73 -17.21 -29.09
C VAL A 48 -2.70 -17.50 -27.59
N PHE A 49 -2.88 -18.76 -27.19
CA PHE A 49 -2.81 -19.19 -25.80
C PHE A 49 -1.44 -18.89 -25.16
N VAL A 50 -0.34 -19.17 -25.88
CA VAL A 50 1.03 -18.83 -25.46
C VAL A 50 1.20 -17.31 -25.29
N GLY A 51 0.65 -16.49 -26.20
CA GLY A 51 0.67 -15.04 -26.05
C GLY A 51 -0.03 -14.58 -24.77
N TYR A 52 -1.21 -15.15 -24.47
CA TYR A 52 -1.93 -14.85 -23.24
C TYR A 52 -1.25 -15.41 -21.98
N SER A 53 -0.52 -16.53 -22.06
CA SER A 53 0.27 -17.04 -20.93
C SER A 53 1.43 -16.08 -20.59
N PHE A 54 2.07 -15.48 -21.59
CA PHE A 54 3.06 -14.42 -21.37
C PHE A 54 2.45 -13.16 -20.74
N LEU A 55 1.23 -12.76 -21.13
CA LEU A 55 0.50 -11.69 -20.45
C LEU A 55 0.26 -12.01 -18.97
N ARG A 56 -0.19 -13.23 -18.65
CA ARG A 56 -0.39 -13.68 -17.26
C ARG A 56 0.91 -13.66 -16.46
N ALA A 57 2.02 -14.04 -17.08
CA ALA A 57 3.37 -13.98 -16.50
C ALA A 57 3.98 -12.56 -16.46
N ARG A 58 3.24 -11.52 -16.90
CA ARG A 58 3.70 -10.12 -17.02
C ARG A 58 4.93 -9.94 -17.93
N ASN A 59 5.18 -10.89 -18.84
CA ASN A 59 6.21 -10.76 -19.87
C ASN A 59 5.64 -10.09 -21.12
N PHE A 60 5.41 -8.76 -21.02
CA PHE A 60 4.74 -7.99 -22.06
C PHE A 60 5.53 -7.92 -23.38
N SER A 61 6.87 -8.00 -23.33
CA SER A 61 7.70 -8.00 -24.54
C SER A 61 7.53 -9.30 -25.32
N ALA A 62 7.58 -10.46 -24.64
CA ALA A 62 7.31 -11.75 -25.27
C ALA A 62 5.88 -11.82 -25.82
N ALA A 63 4.89 -11.41 -25.02
CA ALA A 63 3.49 -11.35 -25.45
C ALA A 63 3.32 -10.50 -26.72
N SER A 64 3.90 -9.30 -26.75
CA SER A 64 3.84 -8.42 -27.93
C SER A 64 4.44 -9.08 -29.17
N ARG A 65 5.63 -9.70 -29.07
CA ARG A 65 6.25 -10.42 -30.20
C ARG A 65 5.37 -11.57 -30.69
N THR A 66 4.81 -12.36 -29.78
CA THR A 66 3.93 -13.48 -30.12
C THR A 66 2.68 -12.99 -30.85
N PHE A 67 1.99 -11.97 -30.33
CA PHE A 67 0.80 -11.44 -31.00
C PHE A 67 1.13 -10.77 -32.33
N SER A 68 2.25 -10.05 -32.45
CA SER A 68 2.70 -9.49 -33.73
C SER A 68 2.98 -10.57 -34.77
N PHE A 69 3.59 -11.69 -34.38
CA PHE A 69 3.82 -12.84 -35.27
C PHE A 69 2.50 -13.46 -35.76
N ILE A 70 1.52 -13.61 -34.87
CA ILE A 70 0.18 -14.10 -35.26
C ILE A 70 -0.47 -13.15 -36.27
N LEU A 71 -0.37 -11.84 -36.02
CA LEU A 71 -0.92 -10.79 -36.88
C LEU A 71 -0.18 -10.64 -38.22
N GLN A 72 1.04 -11.19 -38.37
CA GLN A 72 1.70 -11.27 -39.67
C GLN A 72 1.04 -12.31 -40.58
N LYS A 73 0.51 -13.40 -40.00
CA LYS A 73 -0.19 -14.47 -40.72
C LYS A 73 -1.67 -14.16 -40.91
N ASP A 74 -2.32 -13.68 -39.85
CA ASP A 74 -3.73 -13.31 -39.82
C ASP A 74 -3.89 -11.89 -39.24
N PRO A 75 -3.81 -10.84 -40.07
CA PRO A 75 -3.89 -9.45 -39.63
C PRO A 75 -5.21 -9.07 -38.95
N HIS A 76 -6.27 -9.84 -39.17
CA HIS A 76 -7.62 -9.57 -38.66
C HIS A 76 -7.96 -10.41 -37.43
N ASN A 77 -6.99 -11.17 -36.89
CA ASN A 77 -7.20 -11.98 -35.69
C ASN A 77 -7.52 -11.12 -34.46
N ILE A 78 -8.80 -11.06 -34.08
CA ILE A 78 -9.28 -10.21 -32.98
C ILE A 78 -8.63 -10.54 -31.64
N ARG A 79 -8.40 -11.82 -31.36
CA ARG A 79 -7.79 -12.25 -30.09
C ARG A 79 -6.33 -11.79 -30.01
N ALA A 80 -5.60 -11.85 -31.12
CA ALA A 80 -4.24 -11.34 -31.20
C ALA A 80 -4.18 -9.80 -31.18
N LEU A 81 -5.10 -9.10 -31.86
CA LEU A 81 -5.23 -7.64 -31.79
C LEU A 81 -5.51 -7.17 -30.35
N ARG A 82 -6.44 -7.83 -29.64
CA ARG A 82 -6.72 -7.61 -28.21
C ARG A 82 -5.47 -7.88 -27.38
N GLY A 83 -4.80 -9.01 -27.59
CA GLY A 83 -3.58 -9.39 -26.88
C GLY A 83 -2.45 -8.38 -27.06
N LEU A 84 -2.22 -7.91 -28.29
CA LEU A 84 -1.23 -6.89 -28.62
C LEU A 84 -1.54 -5.57 -27.89
N MET A 85 -2.80 -5.13 -27.91
CA MET A 85 -3.25 -3.96 -27.17
C MET A 85 -2.98 -4.10 -25.66
N LEU A 86 -3.34 -5.24 -25.06
CA LEU A 86 -3.08 -5.51 -23.63
C LEU A 86 -1.58 -5.49 -23.32
N ALA A 87 -0.74 -6.04 -24.20
CA ALA A 87 0.71 -6.03 -24.06
C ALA A 87 1.27 -4.60 -24.11
N SER A 88 0.82 -3.78 -25.08
CA SER A 88 1.20 -2.37 -25.20
C SER A 88 0.80 -1.54 -23.98
N LEU A 89 -0.36 -1.86 -23.39
CA LEU A 89 -0.86 -1.24 -22.15
C LEU A 89 -0.24 -1.81 -20.87
N LYS A 90 0.59 -2.86 -20.97
CA LYS A 90 1.17 -3.58 -19.83
C LYS A 90 0.11 -4.08 -18.83
N ILE A 91 -1.02 -4.57 -19.34
CA ILE A 91 -2.12 -5.13 -18.54
C ILE A 91 -2.29 -6.61 -18.84
N THR A 92 -2.58 -7.41 -17.81
CA THR A 92 -2.68 -8.86 -17.95
C THR A 92 -4.05 -9.32 -18.43
N SER A 93 -5.09 -8.53 -18.14
CA SER A 93 -6.48 -8.82 -18.47
C SER A 93 -7.27 -7.53 -18.57
N ILE A 94 -8.27 -7.50 -19.46
CA ILE A 94 -9.17 -6.35 -19.64
C ILE A 94 -10.01 -6.06 -18.39
N ARG A 95 -10.32 -7.08 -17.58
CA ARG A 95 -11.07 -6.91 -16.32
C ARG A 95 -10.30 -6.04 -15.32
N ASN A 96 -8.98 -6.11 -15.40
CA ASN A 96 -8.04 -5.35 -14.59
C ASN A 96 -7.60 -4.05 -15.26
N ILE A 97 -8.35 -3.55 -16.25
CA ILE A 97 -8.07 -2.22 -16.80
C ILE A 97 -8.30 -1.18 -15.70
N HIS A 98 -7.19 -0.64 -15.22
CA HIS A 98 -7.13 0.46 -14.30
C HIS A 98 -6.20 1.50 -14.92
N VAL A 99 -6.60 2.76 -14.84
CA VAL A 99 -5.79 3.89 -15.30
C VAL A 99 -4.62 4.06 -14.31
N ALA A 100 -3.57 3.25 -14.48
CA ALA A 100 -2.33 3.38 -13.72
C ALA A 100 -1.47 4.47 -14.37
N SER A 101 -1.23 5.56 -13.64
CA SER A 101 -0.73 6.88 -14.10
C SER A 101 0.63 6.89 -14.83
N LYS A 102 1.38 5.79 -14.83
CA LYS A 102 2.79 5.77 -15.26
C LYS A 102 2.99 5.51 -16.76
N TRP A 103 2.02 4.97 -17.48
CA TRP A 103 2.24 4.48 -18.87
C TRP A 103 1.26 5.04 -19.93
N LEU A 104 0.34 5.92 -19.57
CA LEU A 104 -0.77 6.29 -20.47
C LEU A 104 -0.40 7.26 -21.62
N MET A 105 0.70 8.03 -21.54
CA MET A 105 0.87 9.19 -22.44
C MET A 105 1.20 8.85 -23.90
N ALA A 106 1.81 7.68 -24.19
CA ALA A 106 2.22 7.32 -25.56
C ALA A 106 1.36 6.23 -26.23
N VAL A 107 0.42 5.65 -25.49
CA VAL A 107 -0.26 4.41 -25.90
C VAL A 107 -1.47 4.63 -26.84
N PRO A 108 -2.23 5.74 -26.79
CA PRO A 108 -3.39 5.93 -27.66
C PRO A 108 -3.07 5.84 -29.16
N ASP A 109 -1.96 6.42 -29.60
CA ASP A 109 -1.62 6.48 -31.03
C ASP A 109 -1.21 5.13 -31.62
N VAL A 110 -0.46 4.34 -30.85
CA VAL A 110 -0.06 2.98 -31.24
C VAL A 110 -1.30 2.11 -31.40
N ILE A 111 -2.25 2.19 -30.46
CA ILE A 111 -3.51 1.42 -30.55
C ILE A 111 -4.34 1.89 -31.76
N ARG A 112 -4.45 3.20 -32.00
CA ARG A 112 -5.22 3.74 -33.13
C ARG A 112 -4.71 3.24 -34.47
N LYS A 113 -3.38 3.24 -34.68
CA LYS A 113 -2.79 2.83 -35.96
C LYS A 113 -2.73 1.31 -36.11
N ASP A 114 -2.16 0.61 -35.14
CA ASP A 114 -1.82 -0.80 -35.29
C ASP A 114 -3.00 -1.73 -34.99
N VAL A 115 -3.91 -1.33 -34.10
CA VAL A 115 -5.02 -2.18 -33.65
C VAL A 115 -6.32 -1.80 -34.35
N ILE A 116 -6.75 -0.54 -34.27
CA ILE A 116 -8.03 -0.10 -34.85
C ILE A 116 -7.97 -0.16 -36.38
N GLY A 117 -6.86 0.26 -36.99
CA GLY A 117 -6.67 0.23 -38.45
C GLY A 117 -6.75 -1.17 -39.06
N ARG A 118 -6.34 -2.21 -38.31
CA ARG A 118 -6.38 -3.62 -38.75
C ARG A 118 -7.65 -4.35 -38.32
N SER A 119 -8.42 -3.79 -37.38
CA SER A 119 -9.63 -4.45 -36.89
C SER A 119 -10.79 -4.39 -37.90
N PRO A 120 -11.51 -5.51 -38.13
CA PRO A 120 -12.80 -5.52 -38.80
C PRO A 120 -13.79 -4.53 -38.19
N ASP A 121 -14.70 -3.99 -39.00
CA ASP A 121 -15.64 -2.93 -38.62
C ASP A 121 -16.50 -3.31 -37.39
N GLU A 122 -16.88 -4.58 -37.28
CA GLU A 122 -17.65 -5.11 -36.15
C GLU A 122 -16.98 -4.91 -34.78
N TYR A 123 -15.64 -4.86 -34.76
CA TYR A 123 -14.84 -4.79 -33.53
C TYR A 123 -14.22 -3.41 -33.30
N LYS A 124 -14.32 -2.49 -34.27
CA LYS A 124 -13.80 -1.12 -34.13
C LYS A 124 -14.43 -0.40 -32.94
N GLU A 125 -15.72 -0.63 -32.64
CA GLU A 125 -16.39 0.01 -31.49
C GLU A 125 -15.71 -0.39 -30.16
N TYR A 126 -15.31 -1.65 -30.00
CA TYR A 126 -14.64 -2.14 -28.80
C TYR A 126 -13.32 -1.41 -28.55
N PHE A 127 -12.44 -1.39 -29.55
CA PHE A 127 -11.14 -0.73 -29.43
C PHE A 127 -11.27 0.79 -29.27
N ASN A 128 -12.20 1.43 -29.99
CA ASN A 128 -12.48 2.85 -29.81
C ASN A 128 -12.99 3.19 -28.40
N THR A 129 -13.80 2.32 -27.80
CA THR A 129 -14.28 2.51 -26.41
C THR A 129 -13.11 2.45 -25.42
N ILE A 130 -12.14 1.57 -25.64
CA ILE A 130 -10.92 1.48 -24.82
C ILE A 130 -10.07 2.73 -25.01
N VAL A 131 -9.86 3.21 -26.24
CA VAL A 131 -9.12 4.46 -26.49
C VAL A 131 -9.77 5.64 -25.75
N LYS A 132 -11.09 5.80 -25.85
CA LYS A 132 -11.84 6.83 -25.10
C LYS A 132 -11.66 6.70 -23.58
N TYR A 133 -11.65 5.47 -23.07
CA TYR A 133 -11.40 5.21 -21.65
C TYR A 133 -9.99 5.67 -21.23
N LEU A 134 -8.98 5.38 -22.05
CA LEU A 134 -7.60 5.80 -21.79
C LEU A 134 -7.44 7.32 -21.85
N GLU A 135 -8.05 7.99 -22.83
CA GLU A 135 -8.04 9.45 -22.98
C GLU A 135 -8.66 10.16 -21.78
N LEU A 136 -9.81 9.68 -21.29
CA LEU A 136 -10.39 10.20 -20.05
C LEU A 136 -9.49 9.95 -18.84
N GLY A 137 -8.78 8.82 -18.82
CA GLY A 137 -7.78 8.53 -17.80
C GLY A 137 -6.60 9.51 -17.80
N ILE A 138 -6.12 9.90 -18.97
CA ILE A 138 -5.08 10.94 -19.14
C ILE A 138 -5.61 12.27 -18.66
N LYS A 139 -6.79 12.68 -19.14
CA LYS A 139 -7.44 13.93 -18.74
C LYS A 139 -7.62 14.02 -17.23
N LYS A 140 -8.09 12.94 -16.59
CA LYS A 140 -8.22 12.87 -15.11
C LYS A 140 -6.90 13.14 -14.41
N LYS A 141 -5.79 12.59 -14.92
CA LYS A 141 -4.46 12.79 -14.36
C LYS A 141 -4.02 14.25 -14.51
N GLU A 142 -4.17 14.83 -15.69
CA GLU A 142 -3.86 16.25 -15.95
C GLU A 142 -4.65 17.16 -15.01
N THR A 143 -5.96 16.92 -14.83
CA THR A 143 -6.79 17.68 -13.89
C THR A 143 -6.31 17.54 -12.44
N LYS A 144 -5.82 16.36 -12.03
CA LYS A 144 -5.22 16.17 -10.69
C LYS A 144 -3.90 16.93 -10.54
N ASP A 145 -3.07 16.93 -11.58
CA ASP A 145 -1.80 17.66 -11.59
C ASP A 145 -2.07 19.18 -11.53
N GLU A 146 -3.09 19.69 -12.24
CA GLU A 146 -3.57 21.07 -12.15
C GLU A 146 -4.03 21.42 -10.72
N ILE A 147 -4.87 20.60 -10.08
CA ILE A 147 -5.27 20.80 -8.67
C ILE A 147 -4.04 20.85 -7.74
N ALA A 148 -3.07 19.97 -7.96
CA ALA A 148 -1.84 19.98 -7.16
C ALA A 148 -1.02 21.26 -7.36
N THR A 149 -1.01 21.85 -8.57
CA THR A 149 -0.38 23.15 -8.81
C THR A 149 -1.16 24.30 -8.18
N LEU A 150 -2.49 24.27 -8.20
CA LEU A 150 -3.36 25.25 -7.54
C LEU A 150 -3.17 25.22 -6.02
N ARG A 151 -3.13 24.04 -5.40
CA ARG A 151 -2.87 23.90 -3.96
C ARG A 151 -1.48 24.41 -3.53
N LYS A 152 -0.50 24.44 -4.42
CA LYS A 152 0.81 25.07 -4.15
C LYS A 152 0.77 26.59 -4.27
N LYS A 153 -0.16 27.13 -5.07
CA LYS A 153 -0.38 28.57 -5.23
C LYS A 153 -1.31 29.12 -4.15
N ASP A 154 -2.12 28.26 -3.55
CA ASP A 154 -3.02 28.61 -2.45
C ASP A 154 -2.22 29.26 -1.31
N LYS A 155 -2.46 30.56 -1.12
CA LYS A 155 -1.88 31.36 -0.03
C LYS A 155 -2.81 31.38 1.18
N SER A 156 -3.85 30.54 1.21
CA SER A 156 -4.73 30.47 2.36
C SER A 156 -3.93 30.18 3.62
N HIS A 157 -4.05 31.07 4.59
CA HIS A 157 -3.38 30.93 5.87
C HIS A 157 -4.26 31.54 6.95
N ASN A 158 -4.07 31.02 8.16
CA ASN A 158 -4.64 31.60 9.35
C ASN A 158 -3.69 32.70 9.81
N GLU A 159 -4.11 33.96 9.73
CA GLU A 159 -3.47 35.04 10.47
C GLU A 159 -3.98 34.98 11.91
N TYR A 160 -3.05 34.85 12.85
CA TYR A 160 -3.35 34.86 14.27
C TYR A 160 -3.07 36.26 14.81
N GLU A 161 -4.12 36.93 15.30
CA GLU A 161 -3.95 38.20 16.02
C GLU A 161 -3.79 37.88 17.51
N TYR A 162 -2.57 38.04 17.99
CA TYR A 162 -2.22 37.82 19.39
C TYR A 162 -2.36 39.14 20.15
N GLU A 163 -3.39 39.27 20.97
CA GLU A 163 -3.36 40.23 22.07
C GLU A 163 -2.95 39.49 23.33
N ILE A 164 -1.85 39.94 23.92
CA ILE A 164 -1.34 39.40 25.18
C ILE A 164 -2.15 40.05 26.28
N THR A 165 -3.26 39.42 26.68
CA THR A 165 -3.93 39.75 27.93
C THR A 165 -3.27 38.97 29.06
N GLU A 166 -2.47 39.65 29.87
CA GLU A 166 -1.91 39.06 31.09
C GLU A 166 -3.03 38.90 32.12
N TYR A 167 -3.48 37.67 32.34
CA TYR A 167 -4.38 37.34 33.45
C TYR A 167 -3.64 36.43 34.43
N ASP A 168 -3.51 36.88 35.67
CA ASP A 168 -3.01 36.05 36.77
C ASP A 168 -4.09 35.03 37.17
N SER A 169 -4.25 33.98 36.38
CA SER A 169 -5.09 32.84 36.78
C SER A 169 -4.24 31.79 37.51
N LYS A 170 -4.71 31.41 38.70
CA LYS A 170 -4.16 30.25 39.42
C LYS A 170 -4.82 28.99 38.85
N GLU A 171 -4.39 28.53 37.69
CA GLU A 171 -4.84 27.23 37.17
C GLU A 171 -4.12 26.09 37.93
N TYR A 172 -4.93 25.17 38.47
CA TYR A 172 -4.46 23.92 39.06
C TYR A 172 -4.22 22.91 37.94
N ALA A 173 -3.05 22.95 37.32
CA ALA A 173 -2.63 21.84 36.48
C ALA A 173 -2.08 20.75 37.41
N PRO A 174 -2.72 19.56 37.50
CA PRO A 174 -2.09 18.45 38.19
C PRO A 174 -0.85 18.06 37.40
N ASP A 175 0.34 18.36 37.94
CA ASP A 175 1.57 17.80 37.39
C ASP A 175 1.43 16.28 37.35
N SER A 176 1.85 15.66 36.26
CA SER A 176 1.87 14.21 36.18
C SER A 176 2.75 13.68 37.31
N ILE A 177 2.32 12.58 37.94
CA ILE A 177 3.05 11.94 39.05
C ILE A 177 4.52 11.68 38.66
N SER A 178 4.78 11.39 37.38
CA SER A 178 6.14 11.20 36.86
C SER A 178 7.03 12.44 36.99
N ASN A 179 6.51 13.62 36.68
CA ASN A 179 7.29 14.87 36.73
C ASN A 179 7.57 15.27 38.17
N VAL A 180 6.61 15.04 39.06
CA VAL A 180 6.80 15.29 40.49
C VAL A 180 7.82 14.33 41.09
N MET A 181 7.77 13.05 40.73
CA MET A 181 8.78 12.08 41.13
C MET A 181 10.17 12.47 40.58
N PHE A 182 10.24 12.90 39.32
CA PHE A 182 11.49 13.37 38.73
C PHE A 182 12.07 14.57 39.48
N ASP A 183 11.28 15.62 39.72
CA ASP A 183 11.68 16.82 40.50
C ASP A 183 12.08 16.47 41.95
N MET A 184 11.58 15.35 42.48
CA MET A 184 11.90 14.90 43.84
C MET A 184 13.28 14.26 43.93
N TYR A 185 13.63 13.40 42.97
CA TYR A 185 14.91 12.67 42.94
C TYR A 185 16.00 13.41 42.18
N PHE A 186 15.64 14.31 41.28
CA PHE A 186 16.55 15.04 40.40
C PHE A 186 16.25 16.54 40.44
N THR A 187 17.30 17.35 40.35
CA THR A 187 17.19 18.79 40.16
C THR A 187 16.75 19.11 38.73
N GLN A 188 16.35 20.35 38.46
CA GLN A 188 16.01 20.81 37.10
C GLN A 188 17.16 20.65 36.10
N ARG A 189 18.41 20.51 36.56
CA ARG A 189 19.58 20.24 35.71
C ARG A 189 19.79 18.75 35.42
N GLY A 190 18.92 17.88 35.94
CA GLY A 190 19.06 16.42 35.87
C GLY A 190 20.06 15.84 36.86
N GLU A 191 20.69 16.65 37.71
CA GLU A 191 21.59 16.17 38.76
C GLU A 191 20.78 15.56 39.90
N LEU A 192 21.29 14.49 40.52
CA LEU A 192 20.62 13.84 41.64
C LEU A 192 20.45 14.82 42.81
N SER A 193 19.21 15.01 43.27
CA SER A 193 18.93 15.89 44.40
C SER A 193 19.56 15.31 45.67
N GLY A 194 19.83 16.14 46.68
CA GLY A 194 20.32 15.65 47.97
C GLY A 194 19.39 14.59 48.59
N TYR A 195 18.09 14.65 48.28
CA TYR A 195 17.13 13.62 48.65
C TYR A 195 17.35 12.33 47.87
N GLY A 196 17.47 12.40 46.54
CA GLY A 196 17.76 11.23 45.72
C GLY A 196 19.05 10.54 46.15
N ALA A 197 20.09 11.31 46.50
CA ALA A 197 21.33 10.78 47.06
C ALA A 197 21.09 10.05 48.39
N SER A 198 20.37 10.67 49.33
CA SER A 198 20.06 10.04 50.62
C SER A 198 19.21 8.77 50.49
N ALA A 199 18.24 8.76 49.57
CA ALA A 199 17.39 7.62 49.29
C ALA A 199 18.20 6.46 48.69
N LEU A 200 19.10 6.74 47.74
CA LEU A 200 20.01 5.72 47.21
C LEU A 200 20.92 5.15 48.30
N ILE A 201 21.50 5.98 49.17
CA ILE A 201 22.34 5.52 50.27
C ILE A 201 21.56 4.56 51.17
N LEU A 202 20.32 4.89 51.52
CA LEU A 202 19.47 4.02 52.34
C LEU A 202 19.11 2.71 51.65
N ILE A 203 18.84 2.75 50.34
CA ILE A 203 18.63 1.53 49.54
C ILE A 203 19.89 0.67 49.55
N PHE A 204 21.07 1.25 49.40
CA PHE A 204 22.34 0.51 49.49
C PHE A 204 22.57 -0.09 50.88
N ILE A 205 22.27 0.65 51.96
CA ILE A 205 22.37 0.13 53.33
C ILE A 205 21.40 -1.04 53.53
N ALA A 206 20.17 -0.93 53.02
CA ALA A 206 19.19 -2.00 53.10
C ALA A 206 19.62 -3.24 52.31
N ILE A 207 20.13 -3.07 51.08
CA ILE A 207 20.65 -4.18 50.27
C ILE A 207 21.86 -4.82 50.95
N ALA A 208 22.79 -4.03 51.48
CA ALA A 208 23.96 -4.52 52.19
C ALA A 208 23.57 -5.30 53.45
N ALA A 209 22.58 -4.81 54.20
CA ALA A 209 22.03 -5.51 55.36
C ALA A 209 21.38 -6.85 54.97
N VAL A 210 20.64 -6.89 53.85
CA VAL A 210 20.03 -8.12 53.33
C VAL A 210 21.11 -9.10 52.87
N ILE A 211 22.12 -8.66 52.12
CA ILE A 211 23.24 -9.51 51.67
C ILE A 211 24.00 -10.05 52.87
N PHE A 212 24.34 -9.19 53.83
CA PHE A 212 25.02 -9.59 55.07
C PHE A 212 24.19 -10.65 55.81
N PHE A 213 22.88 -10.46 55.89
CA PHE A 213 21.97 -11.43 56.48
C PHE A 213 22.00 -12.78 55.73
N PHE A 214 21.98 -12.79 54.40
CA PHE A 214 22.05 -14.03 53.62
C PHE A 214 23.39 -14.76 53.77
N VAL A 215 24.49 -14.03 53.96
CA VAL A 215 25.82 -14.63 54.21
C VAL A 215 25.91 -15.23 55.62
N ASP A 216 25.36 -14.54 56.62
CA ASP A 216 25.39 -14.96 58.02
C ASP A 216 24.36 -16.07 58.37
N MET A 217 23.34 -16.28 57.52
CA MET A 217 22.40 -17.39 57.66
C MET A 217 23.05 -18.78 57.57
N GLY A 218 24.31 -18.89 57.12
CA GLY A 218 25.07 -20.13 57.12
C GLY A 218 25.57 -20.59 58.49
N THR A 219 25.53 -19.74 59.52
CA THR A 219 26.34 -19.93 60.74
C THR A 219 25.59 -19.90 62.08
N HIS A 220 24.30 -19.56 62.13
CA HIS A 220 23.60 -19.29 63.40
C HIS A 220 22.18 -19.88 63.56
N ASP A 221 21.79 -20.02 64.84
CA ASP A 221 20.57 -20.66 65.37
C ASP A 221 19.27 -20.06 64.81
N ALA A 222 18.29 -20.93 64.51
CA ALA A 222 17.09 -20.60 63.74
C ALA A 222 16.18 -19.57 64.43
N ASP A 223 16.23 -19.50 65.76
CA ASP A 223 15.41 -18.55 66.53
C ASP A 223 15.97 -17.12 66.47
N MET A 224 17.30 -16.95 66.39
CA MET A 224 17.92 -15.63 66.20
C MET A 224 17.61 -15.08 64.81
N GLN A 225 17.55 -15.93 63.79
CA GLN A 225 17.20 -15.56 62.42
C GLN A 225 15.78 -14.98 62.32
N ARG A 226 14.81 -15.59 63.04
CA ARG A 226 13.42 -15.12 63.07
C ARG A 226 13.27 -13.76 63.75
N ALA A 227 14.00 -13.53 64.84
CA ALA A 227 13.98 -12.25 65.55
C ALA A 227 14.53 -11.11 64.67
N ILE A 228 15.63 -11.34 63.96
CA ILE A 228 16.26 -10.33 63.09
C ILE A 228 15.40 -10.05 61.85
N THR A 229 14.84 -11.08 61.21
CA THR A 229 13.94 -10.89 60.05
C THR A 229 12.69 -10.10 60.41
N MET A 230 12.07 -10.39 61.56
CA MET A 230 10.93 -9.61 62.06
C MET A 230 11.32 -8.16 62.36
N SER A 231 12.51 -7.93 62.93
CA SER A 231 13.02 -6.59 63.21
C SER A 231 13.23 -5.78 61.92
N LEU A 232 13.86 -6.36 60.90
CA LEU A 232 14.08 -5.72 59.60
C LEU A 232 12.77 -5.46 58.86
N ALA A 233 11.82 -6.39 58.93
CA ALA A 233 10.50 -6.25 58.32
C ALA A 233 9.68 -5.10 58.93
N VAL A 234 9.99 -4.66 60.15
CA VAL A 234 9.33 -3.52 60.81
C VAL A 234 10.11 -2.22 60.62
N VAL A 235 11.44 -2.27 60.77
CA VAL A 235 12.29 -1.08 60.74
C VAL A 235 12.41 -0.49 59.33
N ILE A 236 12.50 -1.32 58.29
CA ILE A 236 12.65 -0.86 56.91
C ILE A 236 11.39 -0.10 56.44
N PRO A 237 10.17 -0.63 56.60
CA PRO A 237 8.95 0.13 56.27
C PRO A 237 8.78 1.37 57.15
N ALA A 238 9.10 1.30 58.45
CA ALA A 238 8.98 2.46 59.33
C ALA A 238 9.90 3.62 58.92
N LEU A 239 11.14 3.33 58.54
CA LEU A 239 12.08 4.33 58.00
C LEU A 239 11.60 4.88 56.66
N PHE A 240 11.09 4.01 55.77
CA PHE A 240 10.52 4.44 54.50
C PHE A 240 9.32 5.38 54.71
N TYR A 241 8.40 5.02 55.61
CA TYR A 241 7.25 5.84 55.97
C TYR A 241 7.68 7.17 56.62
N ALA A 242 8.62 7.17 57.56
CA ALA A 242 9.10 8.38 58.23
C ALA A 242 9.76 9.38 57.25
N LEU A 243 10.46 8.87 56.24
CA LEU A 243 11.11 9.70 55.22
C LEU A 243 10.15 10.13 54.09
N ALA A 244 9.14 9.31 53.78
CA ALA A 244 8.14 9.61 52.76
C ALA A 244 7.02 10.55 53.27
N LEU A 245 6.56 10.40 54.53
CA LEU A 245 5.39 11.11 55.06
C LEU A 245 5.48 12.64 54.97
N PRO A 246 6.56 13.31 55.45
CA PRO A 246 6.63 14.77 55.46
C PRO A 246 6.54 15.38 54.06
N ARG A 247 6.93 14.62 53.03
CA ARG A 247 6.85 15.06 51.64
C ARG A 247 5.59 14.59 50.92
N LEU A 248 4.99 13.46 51.29
CA LEU A 248 3.61 13.14 50.89
C LEU A 248 2.63 14.18 51.43
N VAL A 249 2.86 14.73 52.63
CA VAL A 249 2.09 15.85 53.16
C VAL A 249 2.34 17.14 52.35
N ARG A 250 3.59 17.45 51.97
CA ARG A 250 3.86 18.57 51.04
C ARG A 250 3.26 18.36 49.65
N PHE A 251 3.21 17.12 49.18
CA PHE A 251 2.59 16.73 47.91
C PHE A 251 1.07 16.88 47.98
N ALA A 252 0.44 16.41 49.05
CA ALA A 252 -0.99 16.58 49.31
C ALA A 252 -1.38 18.06 49.49
N ASN A 253 -0.50 18.86 50.08
CA ASN A 253 -0.69 20.31 50.22
C ASN A 253 -0.40 21.09 48.93
N GLY A 254 0.02 20.42 47.85
CA GLY A 254 0.23 21.00 46.52
C GLY A 254 1.47 21.89 46.43
N PHE A 255 2.37 21.57 45.49
CA PHE A 255 3.37 22.54 45.05
C PHE A 255 2.65 23.66 44.30
N HIS A 256 2.39 24.78 44.99
CA HIS A 256 1.89 26.00 44.35
C HIS A 256 3.00 26.66 43.52
N LYS A 257 3.37 26.06 42.38
CA LYS A 257 4.16 26.77 41.38
C LYS A 257 3.24 27.78 40.69
N LYS A 258 3.54 29.07 40.86
CA LYS A 258 2.94 30.13 40.04
C LYS A 258 3.40 29.91 38.60
N HIS A 259 2.56 29.33 37.76
CA HIS A 259 2.78 29.31 36.33
C HIS A 259 2.16 30.56 35.72
N HIS A 260 2.99 31.41 35.10
CA HIS A 260 2.49 32.45 34.20
C HIS A 260 2.08 31.77 32.89
N VAL A 261 0.81 31.40 32.78
CA VAL A 261 0.27 30.84 31.54
C VAL A 261 -0.10 32.01 30.64
N ARG A 262 0.75 32.31 29.65
CA ARG A 262 0.43 33.24 28.56
C ARG A 262 -0.51 32.52 27.58
N LYS A 263 -1.82 32.67 27.73
CA LYS A 263 -2.78 32.29 26.67
C LYS A 263 -3.05 33.53 25.83
N ALA A 264 -2.54 33.56 24.61
CA ALA A 264 -2.79 34.61 23.63
C ALA A 264 -3.45 33.98 22.41
N ILE A 265 -4.77 34.13 22.25
CA ILE A 265 -5.47 34.06 20.96
C ILE A 265 -6.67 34.99 21.09
N LYS A 266 -6.65 36.15 20.41
CA LYS A 266 -7.80 37.08 20.42
C LYS A 266 -8.76 36.77 19.27
N SER A 267 -8.21 36.40 18.11
CA SER A 267 -8.99 36.04 16.92
C SER A 267 -8.11 35.29 15.92
N VAL A 268 -8.72 34.36 15.18
CA VAL A 268 -8.13 33.75 13.99
C VAL A 268 -8.79 34.42 12.80
N LYS A 269 -8.03 35.18 12.03
CA LYS A 269 -8.50 35.74 10.75
C LYS A 269 -8.05 34.79 9.65
N HIS A 270 -8.98 34.01 9.13
CA HIS A 270 -8.72 33.19 7.96
C HIS A 270 -8.65 34.09 6.73
N ILE A 271 -7.47 34.21 6.12
CA ILE A 271 -7.35 34.83 4.80
C ILE A 271 -7.48 33.69 3.80
N SER A 272 -8.65 33.58 3.18
CA SER A 272 -8.88 32.65 2.06
C SER A 272 -8.53 33.30 0.74
N ASP A 273 -7.87 32.54 -0.13
CA ASP A 273 -7.80 32.85 -1.55
C ASP A 273 -9.02 32.21 -2.23
N ASP A 274 -10.19 32.85 -2.08
CA ASP A 274 -11.48 32.31 -2.51
C ASP A 274 -11.48 31.93 -4.01
N GLU A 275 -10.74 32.67 -4.83
CA GLU A 275 -10.61 32.39 -6.27
C GLU A 275 -9.90 31.05 -6.53
N VAL A 276 -8.79 30.80 -5.84
CA VAL A 276 -8.06 29.53 -5.96
C VAL A 276 -8.90 28.36 -5.45
N LEU A 277 -9.62 28.56 -4.35
CA LEU A 277 -10.51 27.54 -3.78
C LEU A 277 -11.69 27.21 -4.72
N GLU A 278 -12.30 28.22 -5.36
CA GLU A 278 -13.36 28.02 -6.34
C GLU A 278 -12.84 27.24 -7.57
N GLN A 279 -11.63 27.56 -8.05
CA GLN A 279 -11.00 26.82 -9.15
C GLN A 279 -10.72 25.35 -8.78
N ILE A 280 -10.23 25.09 -7.56
CA ILE A 280 -10.02 23.73 -7.06
C ILE A 280 -11.36 22.98 -7.02
N ALA A 281 -12.41 23.58 -6.44
CA ALA A 281 -13.73 22.96 -6.34
C ALA A 281 -14.32 22.62 -7.71
N LYS A 282 -14.17 23.53 -8.70
CA LYS A 282 -14.59 23.28 -10.08
C LYS A 282 -13.87 22.10 -10.71
N LYS A 283 -12.56 21.97 -10.48
CA LYS A 283 -11.73 20.88 -11.01
C LYS A 283 -12.01 19.56 -10.30
N GLU A 284 -12.31 19.58 -9.00
CA GLU A 284 -12.76 18.40 -8.25
C GLU A 284 -14.10 17.88 -8.78
N ASN A 285 -15.05 18.77 -9.08
CA ASN A 285 -16.30 18.41 -9.76
C ASN A 285 -16.06 17.80 -11.16
N GLU A 286 -15.10 18.34 -11.93
CA GLU A 286 -14.70 17.77 -13.21
C GLU A 286 -14.15 16.34 -13.07
N ILE A 287 -13.34 16.07 -12.05
CA ILE A 287 -12.83 14.72 -11.75
C ILE A 287 -13.97 13.76 -11.45
N THR A 288 -14.96 14.17 -10.64
CA THR A 288 -16.13 13.34 -10.31
C THR A 288 -16.90 12.94 -11.57
N LEU A 289 -17.14 13.90 -12.47
CA LEU A 289 -17.79 13.63 -13.77
C LEU A 289 -16.96 12.69 -14.66
N ILE A 290 -15.63 12.83 -14.65
CA ILE A 290 -14.74 11.92 -15.38
C ILE A 290 -14.83 10.50 -14.80
N ASP A 291 -14.92 10.36 -13.47
CA ASP A 291 -15.03 9.05 -12.81
C ASP A 291 -16.32 8.31 -13.15
N GLU A 292 -17.45 9.02 -13.20
CA GLU A 292 -18.71 8.45 -13.67
C GLU A 292 -18.60 7.94 -15.11
N LYS A 293 -18.00 8.73 -16.01
CA LYS A 293 -17.78 8.36 -17.40
C LYS A 293 -16.84 7.17 -17.55
N LEU A 294 -15.74 7.14 -16.79
CA LEU A 294 -14.81 6.01 -16.76
C LEU A 294 -15.53 4.73 -16.30
N ASN A 295 -16.37 4.80 -15.27
CA ASN A 295 -17.14 3.66 -14.79
C ASN A 295 -18.15 3.16 -15.84
N ALA A 296 -18.86 4.08 -16.53
CA ALA A 296 -19.77 3.73 -17.61
C ALA A 296 -19.04 3.05 -18.79
N LEU A 297 -17.91 3.60 -19.22
CA LEU A 297 -17.08 3.03 -20.28
C LEU A 297 -16.51 1.67 -19.89
N LYS A 298 -16.04 1.49 -18.65
CA LYS A 298 -15.53 0.20 -18.14
C LYS A 298 -16.60 -0.89 -18.24
N LYS A 299 -17.84 -0.59 -17.82
CA LYS A 299 -18.97 -1.52 -17.97
C LYS A 299 -19.23 -1.86 -19.44
N LYS A 300 -19.23 -0.85 -20.32
CA LYS A 300 -19.42 -1.05 -21.77
C LYS A 300 -18.32 -1.93 -22.39
N ILE A 301 -17.06 -1.72 -22.02
CA ILE A 301 -15.91 -2.52 -22.48
C ILE A 301 -16.11 -3.99 -22.09
N ILE A 302 -16.49 -4.28 -20.85
CA ILE A 302 -16.72 -5.66 -20.38
C ILE A 302 -17.84 -6.34 -21.18
N ILE A 303 -18.94 -5.63 -21.46
CA ILE A 303 -20.06 -6.17 -22.26
C ILE A 303 -19.60 -6.51 -23.68
N LEU A 304 -18.87 -5.60 -24.33
CA LEU A 304 -18.34 -5.82 -25.67
C LEU A 304 -17.32 -6.96 -25.69
N ASP A 305 -16.48 -7.07 -24.67
CA ASP A 305 -15.49 -8.15 -24.52
C ASP A 305 -16.16 -9.53 -24.46
N VAL A 306 -17.23 -9.67 -23.67
CA VAL A 306 -18.01 -10.92 -23.60
C VAL A 306 -18.67 -11.25 -24.95
N ARG A 307 -19.14 -10.23 -25.70
CA ARG A 307 -19.70 -10.43 -27.04
C ARG A 307 -18.63 -10.96 -28.02
N ILE A 308 -17.39 -10.47 -27.93
CA ILE A 308 -16.26 -10.97 -28.73
C ILE A 308 -15.98 -12.44 -28.42
N GLU A 309 -15.98 -12.82 -27.14
CA GLU A 309 -15.74 -14.19 -26.69
C GLU A 309 -16.86 -15.15 -27.16
N LYS A 310 -18.13 -14.70 -27.12
CA LYS A 310 -19.27 -15.51 -27.59
C LYS A 310 -19.31 -15.72 -29.11
N LYS A 311 -18.88 -14.74 -29.91
CA LYS A 311 -18.86 -14.85 -31.39
C LYS A 311 -17.80 -15.82 -31.91
N ASN A 312 -16.78 -16.14 -31.11
CA ASN A 312 -15.71 -17.07 -31.49
C ASN A 312 -15.64 -18.29 -30.54
N PRO A 313 -16.71 -19.13 -30.52
CA PRO A 313 -16.80 -20.25 -29.59
C PRO A 313 -15.91 -21.43 -29.98
N SER A 314 -15.58 -21.60 -31.25
CA SER A 314 -14.72 -22.67 -31.79
C SER A 314 -13.30 -22.68 -31.21
N GLN A 315 -12.90 -21.60 -30.53
CA GLN A 315 -11.60 -21.48 -29.87
C GLN A 315 -11.71 -21.34 -28.33
N ASN A 316 -12.89 -21.61 -27.74
CA ASN A 316 -13.12 -21.58 -26.28
C ASN A 316 -13.09 -22.97 -25.63
N VAL A 317 -12.59 -23.98 -26.35
CA VAL A 317 -12.35 -25.30 -25.77
C VAL A 317 -11.07 -25.20 -24.93
N SER A 318 -11.17 -25.39 -23.62
CA SER A 318 -10.10 -25.35 -22.60
C SER A 318 -9.73 -23.96 -22.03
N ALA A 319 -10.63 -23.39 -21.23
CA ALA A 319 -10.27 -22.54 -20.10
C ALA A 319 -10.71 -23.22 -18.81
#